data_AF-A0A392S6P5-F1
#
_entry.id   AF-A0A392S6P5-F1
#
_cell.length_a   1.000
_cell.length_b   1.000
_cell.length_c   1.000
_cell.angle_alpha   90.00
_cell.angle_beta   90.00
_cell.angle_gamma   90.00
#
_symmetry.space_group_name_H-M   'P 1'
#
loop_
_entity.id
_entity.type
_entity.pdbx_description
1 polymer ?
#
loop_
_entity_poly.entity_id
_entity_poly.type
_entity_poly.pdbx_seq_one_letter_code
_entity_poly.pdbx_strand_id
1 'polypeptide(L)' 'MEAQEAEWNHEIETFLQQLGDDLEETPKVVAKLPEVKELPPNWKYEFLGKEFKKPIVISSLLTPFEEEELL' A
#
# COMPACT_ATOMS: atom_id res chain seq x y z
N MET A 1 17.27 -9.61 17.16
CA MET A 1 16.90 -8.44 16.35
C MET A 1 17.05 -8.79 14.88
N GLU A 2 18.23 -9.24 14.42
CA GLU A 2 18.47 -9.67 13.03
C GLU A 2 17.67 -10.90 12.58
N ALA A 3 17.41 -11.86 13.48
CA ALA A 3 16.63 -13.05 13.14
C ALA A 3 15.17 -12.76 12.77
N GLN A 4 14.56 -11.75 13.41
CA GLN A 4 13.19 -11.34 13.11
C GLN A 4 13.13 -10.55 11.81
N GLU A 5 14.13 -9.71 11.54
CA GLU A 5 14.24 -9.00 10.27
C GLU A 5 14.46 -9.96 9.10
N ALA A 6 15.25 -11.02 9.29
CA ALA A 6 15.43 -12.08 8.29
C ALA A 6 14.13 -12.85 8.01
N GLU A 7 13.33 -13.13 9.05
CA GLU A 7 12.01 -13.75 8.90
C GLU A 7 11.05 -12.85 8.12
N TRP A 8 11.01 -11.55 8.44
CA TRP A 8 10.17 -10.58 7.73
C TRP A 8 10.62 -10.39 6.28
N ASN A 9 11.92 -10.34 6.02
CA ASN A 9 12.46 -10.25 4.66
C ASN A 9 12.03 -11.46 3.82
N HIS A 10 12.08 -12.66 4.39
CA HIS A 10 11.63 -13.89 3.73
C HIS A 10 10.11 -13.88 3.43
N GLU A 11 9.30 -13.38 4.37
CA GLU A 11 7.85 -13.24 4.18
C GLU A 11 7.51 -12.22 3.08
N ILE A 12 8.23 -11.09 3.04
CA ILE A 12 8.09 -10.06 2.00
C ILE A 12 8.47 -10.62 0.61
N GLU A 13 9.59 -11.33 0.50
CA GLU A 13 10.01 -11.96 -0.76
C GLU A 13 8.99 -12.99 -1.26
N THR A 14 8.36 -13.73 -0.36
CA THR A 14 7.32 -14.71 -0.72
C THR A 14 6.06 -14.02 -1.23
N PHE A 15 5.62 -12.94 -0.58
CA PHE A 15 4.45 -12.17 -0.99
C PHE A 15 4.65 -11.48 -2.35
N LEU A 16 5.84 -10.94 -2.61
CA LEU A 16 6.18 -10.32 -3.89
C LEU A 16 6.21 -11.32 -5.05
N GLN A 17 6.68 -12.55 -4.80
CA GLN A 17 6.65 -13.62 -5.80
C GLN A 17 5.20 -14.02 -6.14
N GLN A 18 4.33 -14.14 -5.14
CA GLN A 18 2.91 -14.45 -5.35
C GLN A 18 2.19 -13.36 -6.17
N LEU A 19 2.50 -12.08 -5.91
CA LEU A 19 1.97 -10.95 -6.69
C LEU A 19 2.46 -10.92 -8.15
N GLY A 20 3.68 -11.40 -8.39
CA GLY A 20 4.25 -11.49 -9.74
C GLY A 20 3.63 -12.61 -10.57
N ASP A 21 3.40 -13.78 -9.96
CA ASP A 21 2.79 -14.95 -10.60
C ASP A 21 1.27 -14.75 -10.86
N ASP A 22 0.55 -14.08 -9.96
CA ASP A 22 -0.88 -13.74 -10.10
C ASP A 22 -1.15 -12.71 -11.23
N LEU A 23 -0.09 -12.07 -11.77
CA LEU A 23 -0.20 -11.08 -12.84
C LEU A 23 -0.21 -11.71 -14.25
N GLU A 24 0.30 -12.94 -14.44
CA GLU A 24 0.41 -13.58 -15.76
C GLU A 24 -0.87 -14.30 -16.20
N GLU A 25 -1.74 -14.70 -15.27
CA GLU A 25 -3.09 -15.21 -15.57
C GLU A 25 -4.11 -14.09 -15.26
N THR A 26 -4.38 -13.22 -16.24
CA THR A 26 -5.46 -12.24 -16.08
C THR A 26 -6.83 -12.89 -16.20
N PRO A 27 -7.66 -13.01 -15.13
CA PRO A 27 -9.07 -12.81 -15.31
C PRO A 27 -9.29 -11.30 -15.35
N LYS A 28 -10.21 -10.90 -16.21
CA LYS A 28 -10.79 -9.55 -16.30
C LYS A 28 -11.53 -9.25 -14.99
N VAL A 29 -10.79 -9.04 -13.89
CA VAL A 29 -11.33 -8.53 -12.64
C VAL A 29 -11.71 -7.11 -12.97
N VAL A 30 -13.00 -6.91 -13.24
CA VAL A 30 -13.70 -5.62 -13.12
C VAL A 30 -12.97 -4.82 -12.07
N ALA A 31 -12.62 -3.56 -12.36
CA ALA A 31 -12.02 -2.61 -11.43
C ALA A 31 -12.88 -2.47 -10.16
N LYS A 32 -12.87 -3.51 -9.34
CA LYS A 32 -13.31 -3.53 -7.98
C LYS A 32 -12.19 -2.75 -7.36
N LEU A 33 -12.45 -1.46 -7.13
CA LEU A 33 -11.60 -0.63 -6.28
C LEU A 33 -11.11 -1.57 -5.18
N PRO A 34 -9.78 -1.80 -5.07
CA PRO A 34 -9.25 -2.76 -4.12
C PRO A 34 -9.97 -2.47 -2.82
N GLU A 35 -10.69 -3.45 -2.24
CA GLU A 35 -11.55 -3.20 -1.07
C GLU A 35 -10.71 -2.43 -0.05
N VAL A 36 -10.91 -1.11 -0.05
CA VAL A 36 -10.05 -0.19 0.67
C VAL A 36 -10.44 -0.46 2.10
N LYS A 37 -9.63 -1.27 2.79
CA LYS A 37 -9.90 -1.65 4.17
C LYS A 37 -10.16 -0.36 4.93
N GLU A 38 -11.26 -0.32 5.67
CA GLU A 38 -11.62 0.86 6.44
C GLU A 38 -10.44 1.20 7.36
N LEU A 39 -9.87 2.39 7.15
CA LEU A 39 -8.80 2.87 8.01
C LEU A 39 -9.40 3.28 9.36
N PRO A 40 -8.64 3.14 10.44
CA PRO A 40 -9.02 3.76 11.69
C PRO A 40 -9.15 5.29 11.50
N PRO A 41 -10.00 5.97 12.28
CA PRO A 41 -10.40 7.37 12.05
C PRO A 41 -9.23 8.36 12.07
N ASN A 42 -8.11 7.97 12.68
CA ASN A 42 -6.88 8.76 12.74
C ASN A 42 -5.97 8.60 11.50
N TRP A 43 -6.35 7.78 10.50
CA TRP A 43 -5.58 7.54 9.27
C TRP A 43 -6.41 7.89 8.02
N LYS A 44 -5.74 8.39 6.98
CA LYS A 44 -6.32 8.80 5.68
C LYS A 44 -5.49 8.22 4.54
N TYR A 45 -6.15 7.88 3.43
CA TYR A 45 -5.46 7.58 2.18
C TYR A 45 -5.12 8.87 1.44
N GLU A 46 -3.85 9.04 1.10
CA GLU A 46 -3.39 10.01 0.09
C GLU A 46 -2.90 9.24 -1.13
N PHE A 47 -3.00 9.85 -2.31
CA PHE A 47 -2.55 9.19 -3.54
C PHE A 47 -1.37 9.94 -4.13
N LEU A 48 -0.23 9.27 -4.23
CA LEU A 48 0.99 9.87 -4.79
C LEU A 48 1.11 9.67 -6.30
N GLY A 49 1.67 10.69 -6.95
CA GLY A 49 2.12 10.66 -8.35
C GLY A 49 1.09 11.13 -9.37
N LYS A 50 1.58 11.42 -10.58
CA LYS A 50 0.84 12.03 -11.71
C LYS A 50 -0.40 11.25 -12.16
N GLU A 51 -0.52 9.98 -11.76
CA GLU A 51 -1.59 9.08 -12.16
C GLU A 51 -2.35 8.48 -10.96
N PHE A 52 -2.10 8.94 -9.72
CA PHE A 52 -2.73 8.42 -8.49
C PHE A 52 -2.68 6.89 -8.36
N LYS A 53 -1.64 6.27 -8.92
CA LYS A 53 -1.53 4.80 -9.02
C LYS A 53 -1.07 4.13 -7.73
N LYS A 54 -0.57 4.91 -6.77
CA LYS A 54 -0.01 4.39 -5.51
C LYS A 54 -0.64 5.11 -4.32
N PRO A 55 -1.62 4.50 -3.64
CA PRO A 55 -2.12 5.02 -2.38
C PRO A 55 -1.05 4.87 -1.30
N ILE A 56 -0.89 5.91 -0.50
CA ILE A 56 -0.17 5.90 0.78
C ILE A 56 -1.17 6.10 1.91
N VAL A 57 -0.81 5.66 3.11
CA VAL A 57 -1.58 5.90 4.33
C VAL A 57 -0.84 6.94 5.15
N ILE A 58 -1.51 8.07 5.42
CA ILE A 58 -0.99 9.14 6.28
C ILE A 58 -1.91 9.33 7.50
N SER A 59 -1.43 10.02 8.52
CA SER A 59 -2.26 10.37 9.68
C SER A 59 -3.27 11.47 9.30
N SER A 60 -4.55 11.30 9.65
CA SER A 60 -5.60 12.31 9.47
C SER A 60 -5.48 13.50 10.43
N LEU A 61 -4.55 13.41 11.39
CA LEU A 61 -4.24 14.48 12.33
C LEU A 61 -3.17 15.45 11.80
N LEU A 62 -2.57 15.15 10.64
CA LEU A 62 -1.59 16.04 10.02
C LEU A 62 -2.27 17.31 9.52
N THR A 63 -1.57 18.42 9.66
CA THR A 63 -1.98 19.68 9.04
C THR A 63 -1.67 19.65 7.55
N PRO A 64 -2.38 20.42 6.71
CA PRO A 64 -2.11 20.48 5.26
C PRO A 64 -0.66 20.78 4.89
N PHE A 65 0.06 21.48 5.77
CA PHE A 65 1.48 21.79 5.59
C PHE A 65 2.38 20.55 5.80
N GLU A 66 2.10 19.76 6.84
CA GLU A 66 2.81 18.50 7.09
C GLU A 66 2.46 17.44 6.04
N GLU A 67 1.23 17.48 5.52
CA GLU A 67 0.81 16.63 4.40
C GLU A 67 1.63 16.96 3.14
N GLU A 68 1.78 18.24 2.78
CA GLU A 68 2.58 18.67 1.61
C GLU A 68 4.07 18.28 1.73
N GLU A 69 4.65 18.23 2.92
CA GLU A 69 6.03 17.77 3.13
C GLU A 69 6.22 16.27 2.82
N LEU A 70 5.16 15.47 2.92
CA LEU A 70 5.17 14.02 2.69
C LEU A 70 4.88 13.62 1.23
N LEU A 71 4.34 14.52 0.41
CA LEU A 71 3.87 14.25 -0.97
C LEU A 71 4.87 14.69 -2.05
#